data_AF-A5KV98-F1
#
_entry.id   AF-A5KV98-F1
#
_cell.length_a   1.000
_cell.length_b   1.000
_cell.length_c   1.000
_cell.angle_alpha   90.00
_cell.angle_beta   90.00
_cell.angle_gamma   90.00
#
_symmetry.space_group_name_H-M   'P 1'
#
loop_
_entity.id
_entity.type
_entity.pdbx_description
1 polymer ?
#
loop_
_entity_poly.entity_id
_entity_poly.type
_entity_poly.pdbx_seq_one_letter_code
_entity_poly.pdbx_strand_id
1 'polypeptide(L)' 'MHWVLNVTMNEDACQIYKDHGAENLSCLRHMSLNMLREEPTKLSIVGKQKRCMMNTSMLEAILSAGFSQVVKN' A
#
# COMPACT_ATOMS: atom_id res chain seq x y z
N MET A 1 4.48 -21.59 3.50
CA MET A 1 4.59 -20.14 3.75
C MET A 1 5.41 -19.52 2.63
N HIS A 2 4.78 -18.82 1.70
CA HIS A 2 5.49 -18.08 0.65
C HIS A 2 5.57 -16.61 1.09
N TRP A 3 6.70 -16.21 1.68
CA TRP A 3 6.93 -14.84 2.11
C TRP A 3 7.26 -14.00 0.88
N VAL A 4 6.26 -13.29 0.35
CA VAL A 4 6.49 -12.33 -0.74
C VAL A 4 7.02 -11.04 -0.13
N LEU A 5 8.25 -10.68 -0.46
CA LEU A 5 8.87 -9.41 -0.07
C LEU A 5 8.35 -8.27 -0.95
N ASN A 6 7.92 -7.16 -0.35
CA ASN A 6 7.45 -5.99 -1.08
C ASN A 6 8.61 -5.08 -1.52
N VAL A 7 9.13 -5.32 -2.70
CA VAL A 7 10.18 -4.47 -3.31
C VAL A 7 9.66 -3.11 -3.81
N THR A 8 8.34 -2.95 -4.01
CA THR A 8 7.78 -1.70 -4.55
C THR A 8 7.77 -0.55 -3.55
N MET A 9 7.83 -0.86 -2.25
CA MET A 9 7.87 0.11 -1.15
C MET A 9 9.20 0.03 -0.37
N ASN A 10 10.26 -0.45 -1.04
CA ASN A 10 11.63 -0.45 -0.52
C ASN A 10 11.74 -1.16 0.85
N GLU A 11 11.09 -2.32 0.97
CA GLU A 11 11.13 -3.12 2.20
C GLU A 11 12.52 -3.70 2.47
N ASP A 12 13.29 -4.00 1.43
CA ASP A 12 14.64 -4.56 1.51
C ASP A 12 15.64 -3.61 2.19
N ALA A 13 15.53 -2.31 1.94
CA ALA A 13 16.38 -1.28 2.55
C ALA A 13 15.73 -0.61 3.77
N CYS A 14 14.68 -1.22 4.35
CA CYS A 14 14.03 -0.70 5.54
C CYS A 14 14.81 -1.05 6.82
N GLN A 15 15.32 -0.03 7.51
CA GLN A 15 16.17 -0.19 8.71
C GLN A 15 15.39 -0.15 10.04
N ILE A 16 14.16 -0.65 10.06
CA ILE A 16 13.34 -0.71 11.28
C ILE A 16 13.56 -2.05 11.96
N TYR A 17 14.28 -2.03 13.09
CA TYR A 17 14.69 -3.24 13.82
C TYR A 17 14.16 -3.31 15.25
N LYS A 18 13.40 -2.30 15.69
CA LYS A 18 12.92 -2.17 17.06
C LYS A 18 11.53 -2.78 17.21
N ASP A 19 11.37 -3.62 18.24
CA ASP A 19 10.11 -4.23 18.66
C ASP A 19 9.36 -4.87 17.45
N HIS A 20 8.04 -4.72 17.40
CA HIS A 20 7.18 -5.17 16.31
C HIS A 20 7.17 -4.20 15.10
N GLY A 21 8.15 -3.29 14.99
CA GLY A 21 8.17 -2.26 13.97
C GLY A 21 8.23 -2.82 12.54
N ALA A 22 9.04 -3.85 12.32
CA ALA A 22 9.15 -4.52 11.02
C ALA A 22 7.81 -5.14 10.61
N GLU A 23 7.21 -5.93 11.49
CA GLU A 23 5.92 -6.60 11.26
C GLU A 23 4.79 -5.60 11.00
N ASN A 24 4.65 -4.59 11.88
CA ASN A 24 3.64 -3.55 11.73
C ASN A 24 3.75 -2.84 10.37
N LEU A 25 4.97 -2.51 9.96
CA LEU A 25 5.19 -1.84 8.69
C LEU A 25 4.94 -2.76 7.49
N SER A 26 5.32 -4.03 7.56
CA SER A 26 4.98 -5.03 6.54
C SER A 26 3.46 -5.17 6.38
N CYS A 27 2.69 -5.20 7.47
CA CYS A 27 1.24 -5.18 7.43
C CYS A 27 0.68 -3.91 6.76
N LEU A 28 1.20 -2.74 7.13
CA LEU A 28 0.79 -1.46 6.52
C LEU A 28 1.09 -1.40 5.02
N ARG A 29 2.24 -1.89 4.58
CA ARG A 29 2.59 -1.98 3.14
C ARG A 29 1.64 -2.91 2.41
N HIS A 30 1.33 -4.07 2.99
CA HIS A 30 0.41 -5.03 2.39
C HIS A 30 -0.99 -4.45 2.23
N MET A 31 -1.51 -3.76 3.26
CA MET A 31 -2.79 -3.06 3.18
C MET A 31 -2.77 -1.98 2.10
N SER A 32 -1.74 -1.13 2.09
CA SER A 32 -1.59 -0.04 1.12
C SER A 32 -1.53 -0.56 -0.32
N LEU A 33 -0.79 -1.66 -0.53
CA LEU A 33 -0.67 -2.30 -1.84
C LEU A 33 -2.02 -2.82 -2.34
N ASN A 34 -2.82 -3.43 -1.48
CA ASN A 34 -4.15 -3.92 -1.84
C ASN A 34 -5.08 -2.77 -2.21
N MET A 35 -5.08 -1.67 -1.44
CA MET A 35 -5.87 -0.48 -1.77
C MET A 35 -5.47 0.12 -3.13
N LEU A 36 -4.17 0.18 -3.42
CA LEU A 36 -3.66 0.68 -4.69
C LEU A 36 -4.03 -0.21 -5.88
N ARG A 37 -4.13 -1.53 -5.68
CA ARG A 37 -4.54 -2.50 -6.70
C ARG A 37 -6.03 -2.43 -7.00
N GLU A 38 -6.84 -2.15 -5.99
CA GLU A 38 -8.29 -2.06 -6.11
C GLU A 38 -8.76 -0.83 -6.88
N GLU A 39 -8.05 0.30 -6.72
CA GLU A 39 -8.41 1.51 -7.43
C GLU A 39 -8.34 1.29 -8.96
N PRO A 40 -9.34 1.69 -9.75
CA PRO A 40 -9.50 1.24 -11.14
C PRO A 40 -8.55 1.91 -12.15
N THR A 41 -7.82 2.96 -11.78
CA THR A 41 -6.95 3.68 -12.71
C THR A 41 -5.82 2.78 -13.24
N LYS A 42 -5.64 2.77 -14.56
CA LYS A 42 -4.56 2.04 -15.27
C LYS A 42 -3.20 2.73 -15.16
N LEU A 43 -2.74 2.97 -13.93
CA LEU A 43 -1.38 3.44 -13.64
C LEU A 43 -0.59 2.31 -12.95
N SER A 44 0.73 2.33 -13.11
CA SER A 44 1.60 1.48 -12.29
C SER A 44 1.43 1.83 -10.81
N ILE A 45 1.72 0.88 -9.92
CA ILE A 45 1.61 1.09 -8.46
C ILE A 45 2.44 2.29 -8.01
N VAL A 46 3.68 2.40 -8.52
CA VAL A 46 4.55 3.56 -8.30
C VAL A 46 3.94 4.85 -8.84
N GLY A 47 3.30 4.81 -10.00
CA GLY A 47 2.59 5.96 -10.58
C GLY A 47 1.41 6.43 -9.72
N LYS A 48 0.63 5.48 -9.18
CA LYS A 48 -0.46 5.77 -8.25
C LYS A 48 0.05 6.37 -6.95
N GLN A 49 1.11 5.81 -6.36
CA GLN A 49 1.77 6.38 -5.17
C GLN A 49 2.22 7.82 -5.40
N LYS A 50 2.91 8.08 -6.53
CA LYS A 50 3.31 9.44 -6.92
C LYS A 50 2.12 10.37 -7.03
N ARG A 51 1.03 9.93 -7.65
CA ARG A 51 -0.19 10.74 -7.78
C ARG A 51 -0.85 11.03 -6.42
N CYS A 52 -0.85 10.08 -5.50
CA CYS A 52 -1.32 10.31 -4.12
C CYS A 52 -0.51 11.39 -3.42
N MET A 53 0.81 11.39 -3.61
CA MET A 53 1.69 12.40 -3.02
C MET A 53 1.46 13.80 -3.61
N MET A 54 0.95 13.89 -4.84
CA MET A 54 0.74 15.16 -5.55
C MET A 54 -0.71 15.67 -5.50
N ASN A 55 -1.69 14.80 -5.26
CA ASN A 55 -3.11 15.12 -5.34
C ASN A 55 -3.92 14.35 -4.28
N THR A 56 -4.54 15.09 -3.37
CA THR A 56 -5.35 14.55 -2.26
C THR A 56 -6.62 13.84 -2.73
N SER A 57 -7.24 14.29 -3.83
CA SER A 57 -8.43 13.63 -4.38
C SER A 57 -8.14 12.20 -4.86
N MET A 58 -6.93 11.95 -5.38
CA MET A 58 -6.50 10.60 -5.73
C MET A 58 -6.32 9.72 -4.49
N LEU A 59 -5.76 10.30 -3.41
CA LEU A 59 -5.61 9.60 -2.12
C LEU A 59 -6.99 9.21 -1.55
N GLU A 60 -7.95 10.12 -1.57
CA GLU A 60 -9.32 9.87 -1.11
C GLU A 60 -10.00 8.75 -1.92
N ALA A 61 -9.84 8.75 -3.25
CA ALA A 61 -10.37 7.70 -4.11
C ALA A 61 -9.80 6.31 -3.77
N ILE A 62 -8.49 6.22 -3.51
CA ILE A 62 -7.82 4.97 -3.15
C ILE A 62 -8.27 4.48 -1.77
N LEU A 63 -8.37 5.38 -0.79
CA LEU A 63 -8.86 5.05 0.55
C LEU A 63 -10.31 4.54 0.49
N SER A 64 -11.18 5.24 -0.24
CA SER A 64 -12.58 4.82 -0.44
C SER A 64 -12.70 3.45 -1.10
N ALA A 65 -11.94 3.21 -2.18
CA ALA A 65 -11.89 1.91 -2.85
C ALA A 65 -11.41 0.79 -1.91
N GLY A 66 -10.36 1.06 -1.14
CA GLY A 66 -9.81 0.15 -0.13
C GLY A 66 -10.81 -0.23 0.96
N PHE A 67 -11.44 0.77 1.59
CA PHE A 67 -12.45 0.52 2.63
C PHE A 67 -13.68 -0.19 2.09
N SER A 68 -14.11 0.10 0.86
CA SER A 68 -15.23 -0.61 0.23
C SER A 68 -14.97 -2.11 0.10
N GLN A 69 -13.73 -2.54 -0.17
CA GLN A 69 -13.38 -3.96 -0.19
C GLN A 69 -13.36 -4.61 1.20
N VAL A 70 -12.90 -3.87 2.23
CA VAL A 70 -12.92 -4.37 3.61
C VAL A 70 -14.35 -4.63 4.08
N VAL A 71 -15.31 -3.79 3.69
CA VAL A 71 -16.74 -3.94 4.05
C VAL A 71 -17.44 -5.08 3.30
N LYS A 72 -16.90 -5.51 2.14
CA LYS A 72 -17.49 -6.61 1.34
C LYS A 72 -17.10 -8.01 1.82
N ASN A 73 -16.07 -8.13 2.66
CA ASN A 73 -15.64 -9.38 3.29
C ASN A 73 -16.31 -9.59 4.64
#